data_AF-A0A2U1S529-F1
#
_entry.id   AF-A0A2U1S529-F1
#
_cell.length_a   1.000
_cell.length_b   1.000
_cell.length_c   1.000
_cell.angle_alpha   90.00
_cell.angle_beta   90.00
_cell.angle_gamma   90.00
#
_symmetry.space_group_name_H-M   'P 1'
#
loop_
_entity.id
_entity.type
_entity.pdbx_description
1 polymer ?
#
loop_
_entity_poly.entity_id
_entity_poly.type
_entity_poly.pdbx_seq_one_letter_code
_entity_poly.pdbx_strand_id
1 'polypeptide(L)'
;MPAVKMWGRGQLTIPASVRKELHLDEETVLNIVKVGDALLLTQQRLVGDALAGKAQKEMDKGDLSLEDLLEDLQKQRKRYNRERYGA
;
A
#
# COMPACT_ATOMS: atom_id res chain seq x y z
N MET A 1 26.90 -1.65 13.09
CA MET A 1 26.10 -2.59 12.29
C MET A 1 25.87 -3.85 13.12
N PRO A 2 24.63 -4.16 13.51
CA PRO A 2 24.35 -5.37 14.28
C PRO A 2 24.50 -6.60 13.38
N ALA A 3 25.27 -7.61 13.83
CA ALA A 3 25.32 -8.92 13.20
C ALA A 3 24.22 -9.81 13.80
N VAL A 4 23.49 -10.54 12.95
CA VAL A 4 22.40 -11.42 13.37
C VAL A 4 22.65 -12.86 12.88
N LYS A 5 22.25 -13.83 13.70
CA LYS A 5 22.32 -15.26 13.33
C LYS A 5 21.02 -15.66 12.64
N MET A 6 21.16 -16.44 11.56
CA MET A 6 20.02 -17.09 10.92
C MET A 6 19.67 -18.38 11.67
N TRP A 7 18.38 -18.54 11.96
CA TRP A 7 17.79 -19.71 12.57
C TRP A 7 17.26 -20.68 11.50
N GLY A 8 16.69 -21.81 11.93
CA GLY A 8 16.13 -22.81 11.02
C GLY A 8 15.13 -22.20 10.02
N ARG A 9 15.14 -22.73 8.79
CA ARG A 9 14.26 -22.29 7.69
C ARG A 9 14.41 -20.80 7.30
N GLY A 10 15.54 -20.16 7.61
CA GLY A 10 15.81 -18.79 7.17
C GLY A 10 15.22 -17.69 8.05
N GLN A 11 14.78 -18.03 9.27
CA GLN A 11 14.27 -17.03 10.21
C GLN A 11 15.41 -16.15 10.74
N LEU A 12 15.19 -14.84 10.77
CA LEU A 12 16.14 -13.84 11.28
C LEU A 12 15.43 -12.89 12.24
N THR A 13 16.15 -12.44 13.27
CA THR A 13 15.63 -11.47 14.24
C THR A 13 16.08 -10.07 13.85
N ILE A 14 15.14 -9.16 13.58
CA ILE A 14 15.46 -7.75 13.35
C ILE A 14 15.74 -7.09 14.71
N PRO A 15 16.92 -6.51 14.96
CA PRO A 15 17.26 -5.89 16.25
C PRO A 15 16.32 -4.74 16.63
N ALA A 16 16.12 -4.54 17.94
CA ALA A 16 15.17 -3.54 18.46
C ALA A 16 15.47 -2.10 17.98
N SER A 17 16.74 -1.74 17.79
CA SER A 17 17.14 -0.43 17.25
C SER A 17 16.60 -0.22 15.83
N VAL A 18 16.77 -1.22 14.96
CA VAL A 18 16.30 -1.19 13.56
C VAL A 18 14.77 -1.19 13.50
N ARG A 19 14.09 -1.97 14.36
CA ARG A 19 12.63 -1.96 14.43
C ARG A 19 12.09 -0.58 14.80
N LYS A 20 12.69 0.11 15.77
CA LYS A 20 12.28 1.46 16.17
C LYS A 20 12.52 2.49 15.06
N GLU A 21 13.69 2.46 14.44
CA GLU A 21 14.06 3.38 13.35
C GLU A 21 13.11 3.24 12.15
N LEU A 22 12.79 1.99 11.79
CA LEU A 22 11.91 1.69 10.68
C LEU A 22 10.42 1.61 11.07
N HIS A 23 10.05 1.83 12.33
CA HIS A 23 8.66 1.72 12.81
C HIS A 23 8.03 0.36 12.49
N LEU A 24 8.79 -0.73 12.67
CA LEU A 24 8.32 -2.11 12.47
C LEU A 24 7.65 -2.63 13.75
N ASP A 25 6.48 -3.22 13.61
CA ASP A 25 5.74 -3.93 14.65
C ASP A 25 5.56 -5.42 14.28
N GLU A 26 4.75 -6.14 15.06
CA GLU A 26 4.49 -7.58 14.87
C GLU A 26 3.65 -7.89 13.63
N GLU A 27 2.85 -6.93 13.17
CA GLU A 27 1.98 -7.05 11.99
C GLU A 27 2.66 -6.58 10.70
N THR A 28 3.87 -6.02 10.81
CA THR A 28 4.58 -5.45 9.68
C THR A 28 5.03 -6.54 8.70
N VAL A 29 4.45 -6.52 7.51
CA VAL A 29 4.83 -7.39 6.40
C VAL A 29 6.01 -6.78 5.63
N LEU A 30 7.03 -7.59 5.35
CA LEU A 30 8.21 -7.19 4.59
C LEU A 30 8.26 -7.93 3.25
N ASN A 31 8.52 -7.20 2.18
CA ASN A 31 8.96 -7.76 0.91
C ASN A 31 10.44 -8.14 1.00
N ILE A 32 10.81 -9.26 0.39
CA ILE A 32 12.20 -9.70 0.24
C ILE A 32 12.59 -9.59 -1.23
N VAL A 33 13.63 -8.83 -1.52
CA VAL A 33 14.19 -8.67 -2.87
C VAL A 33 15.66 -9.08 -2.85
N LYS A 34 16.08 -9.99 -3.73
CA LYS A 34 17.50 -10.32 -3.91
C LYS A 34 18.15 -9.29 -4.83
N VAL A 35 19.24 -8.68 -4.38
CA VAL A 35 20.05 -7.71 -5.14
C VAL A 35 21.50 -8.18 -5.13
N GLY A 36 21.95 -8.81 -6.21
CA GLY A 36 23.24 -9.49 -6.25
C GLY A 36 23.31 -10.58 -5.17
N ASP A 37 24.29 -10.47 -4.27
CA ASP A 37 24.48 -11.38 -3.12
C ASP A 37 23.85 -10.84 -1.82
N ALA A 38 23.04 -9.78 -1.90
CA ALA A 38 22.34 -9.20 -0.77
C ALA A 38 20.83 -9.48 -0.81
N LEU A 39 20.21 -9.51 0.38
CA LEU A 39 18.77 -9.43 0.55
C LEU A 39 18.39 -8.03 0.99
N LEU A 40 17.51 -7.38 0.24
CA LEU A 40 16.87 -6.12 0.58
C LEU A 40 15.47 -6.40 1.13
N LEU A 41 15.23 -5.93 2.34
CA LEU A 41 13.93 -6.00 3.01
C LEU A 41 13.27 -4.63 2.91
N THR A 42 12.05 -4.58 2.37
CA THR A 42 11.26 -3.32 2.31
C THR A 42 9.89 -3.54 2.91
N GLN A 43 9.33 -2.53 3.57
CA GLN A 43 7.96 -2.63 4.08
C GLN A 43 6.97 -2.79 2.94
N GLN A 44 6.10 -3.78 3.07
CA GLN A 44 4.95 -3.91 2.18
C GLN A 44 3.91 -2.87 2.61
N ARG A 45 3.95 -1.70 1.96
CA ARG A 45 2.87 -0.72 2.14
C ARG A 45 1.58 -1.32 1.60
N LEU A 46 0.52 -1.32 2.41
CA LEU A 46 -0.81 -1.65 1.95
C LEU A 46 -1.15 -0.68 0.81
N VAL A 47 -1.35 -1.23 -0.38
CA VAL A 47 -1.64 -0.45 -1.60
C VAL A 47 -2.90 0.41 -1.37
N GLY A 48 -3.84 -0.05 -0.54
CA GLY A 48 -5.02 0.68 -0.12
C GLY A 48 -4.72 2.04 0.50
N ASP A 49 -3.85 2.12 1.51
CA ASP A 49 -3.57 3.38 2.21
C ASP A 49 -2.83 4.39 1.32
N ALA A 50 -1.88 3.88 0.53
CA ALA A 50 -1.15 4.71 -0.42
C ALA A 50 -2.06 5.23 -1.55
N LEU A 51 -3.01 4.42 -2.00
CA LEU A 51 -4.02 4.81 -2.98
C LEU A 51 -5.03 5.80 -2.39
N ALA A 52 -5.52 5.56 -1.17
CA ALA A 52 -6.45 6.44 -0.48
C ALA A 52 -5.84 7.82 -0.26
N GLY A 53 -4.59 7.89 0.20
CA GLY A 53 -3.88 9.16 0.37
C GLY A 53 -3.62 9.89 -0.95
N LYS A 54 -3.41 9.16 -2.06
CA LYS A 54 -3.32 9.78 -3.40
C LYS A 54 -4.69 10.26 -3.88
N ALA A 55 -5.74 9.47 -3.69
CA ALA A 55 -7.11 9.82 -4.06
C ALA A 55 -7.55 11.09 -3.32
N GLN A 56 -7.34 11.17 -2.00
CA GLN A 56 -7.66 12.36 -1.21
C GLN A 56 -6.93 13.59 -1.73
N LYS A 57 -5.63 13.49 -2.04
CA LYS A 57 -4.86 14.63 -2.58
C LYS A 57 -5.40 15.13 -3.91
N GLU A 58 -5.85 14.25 -4.79
CA GLU A 58 -6.45 14.66 -6.07
C GLU A 58 -7.86 15.23 -5.87
N MET A 59 -8.63 14.72 -4.91
CA MET A 59 -9.92 15.30 -4.51
C MET A 59 -9.74 16.72 -3.98
N ASP A 60 -8.77 16.95 -3.09
CA ASP A 60 -8.50 18.26 -2.51
C ASP A 60 -8.08 19.28 -3.59
N LYS A 61 -7.29 18.87 -4.59
CA LYS A 61 -6.90 19.73 -5.72
C LYS A 61 -8.08 20.08 -6.62
N GLY A 62 -9.03 19.17 -6.74
CA GLY A 62 -10.23 19.33 -7.57
C GLY A 62 -11.38 20.03 -6.85
N ASP A 63 -11.23 20.34 -5.56
CA ASP A 63 -12.32 20.79 -4.67
C ASP A 63 -13.53 19.82 -4.73
N LEU A 64 -13.23 18.52 -4.68
CA LEU A 64 -14.22 17.45 -4.80
C LEU A 64 -14.49 16.80 -3.45
N SER A 65 -15.77 16.68 -3.10
CA SER A 65 -16.20 15.86 -1.97
C SER A 65 -16.35 14.38 -2.35
N LEU A 66 -16.47 13.51 -1.35
CA LEU A 66 -16.78 12.10 -1.57
C LEU A 66 -18.16 11.95 -2.23
N GLU A 67 -19.13 12.74 -1.79
CA GLU A 67 -20.48 12.79 -2.34
C GLU A 67 -20.46 13.10 -3.84
N ASP A 68 -19.66 14.08 -4.29
CA ASP A 68 -19.52 14.44 -5.70
C ASP A 68 -19.05 13.25 -6.56
N LEU A 69 -18.06 12.51 -6.05
CA LEU A 69 -17.54 11.31 -6.73
C LEU A 69 -18.60 10.19 -6.80
N LEU A 70 -19.35 9.97 -5.72
CA LEU A 70 -20.39 8.95 -5.67
C LEU A 70 -21.56 9.29 -6.59
N GLU A 71 -21.97 10.56 -6.64
CA GLU A 71 -23.00 11.03 -7.56
C GLU A 71 -22.59 10.88 -9.02
N ASP A 72 -21.37 11.28 -9.36
CA ASP A 72 -20.87 11.11 -10.73
C ASP A 72 -20.74 9.63 -11.10
N LEU A 73 -20.29 8.78 -10.17
CA LEU A 73 -20.22 7.34 -10.40
C LEU A 73 -21.60 6.75 -10.73
N GLN A 74 -22.68 7.21 -10.08
CA GLN A 74 -24.05 6.80 -10.42
C GLN A 74 -24.45 7.24 -11.83
N LYS A 75 -24.12 8.49 -12.22
CA LYS A 75 -24.37 9.00 -13.58
C LYS A 75 -23.62 8.18 -14.63
N GLN A 76 -22.34 7.90 -14.38
CA GLN A 76 -21.52 7.07 -15.25
C GLN A 76 -22.04 5.64 -15.37
N ARG A 77 -22.47 5.01 -14.27
CA ARG A 77 -23.08 3.67 -14.30
C ARG A 77 -24.33 3.62 -15.18
N LYS A 78 -25.21 4.63 -15.07
CA LYS A 78 -26.40 4.73 -15.94
C LYS A 78 -26.00 4.91 -17.40
N ARG A 79 -25.01 5.77 -17.68
CA ARG A 79 -24.48 5.98 -19.04
C ARG A 79 -23.91 4.69 -19.63
N TYR A 80 -23.01 4.01 -18.92
CA TYR A 80 -22.40 2.77 -19.40
C TYR A 80 -23.43 1.64 -19.56
N ASN A 81 -24.45 1.58 -18.70
CA ASN A 81 -25.53 0.62 -18.87
C ASN A 81 -26.30 0.88 -20.17
N ARG A 82 -26.66 2.14 -20.44
CA ARG A 82 -27.32 2.53 -21.70
C ARG A 82 -26.44 2.26 -22.93
N GLU A 83 -25.15 2.60 -22.87
CA GLU A 83 -24.20 2.36 -23.98
C GLU A 83 -24.02 0.87 -24.27
N ARG A 84 -24.04 0.04 -23.23
CA ARG A 84 -23.72 -1.39 -23.35
C ARG A 84 -24.95 -2.28 -23.55
N TYR A 85 -26.12 -1.84 -23.09
CA TYR A 85 -27.36 -2.63 -23.09
C TYR A 85 -28.59 -1.91 -23.65
N GLY A 86 -28.50 -0.62 -24.02
CA GLY A 86 -29.54 0.10 -24.77
C GLY A 86 -30.84 0.42 -24.03
N ALA A 87 -30.93 0.19 -22.72
CA ALA A 87 -32.12 0.47 -21.91
C ALA A 87 -32.09 1.85 -21.22
#